data_AF-A0A261CWK8-F1
#
_entry.id   AF-A0A261CWK8-F1
#
_cell.length_a   1.000
_cell.length_b   1.000
_cell.length_c   1.000
_cell.angle_alpha   90.00
_cell.angle_beta   90.00
_cell.angle_gamma   90.00
#
_symmetry.space_group_name_H-M   'P 1'
#
loop_
_entity.id
_entity.type
_entity.pdbx_description
1 polymer ?
#
loop_
_entity_poly.entity_id
_entity_poly.type
_entity_poly.pdbx_seq_one_letter_code
_entity_poly.pdbx_strand_id
1 'polypeptide(L)'
;MAGVRHASVGKSPRRSNGNRPSDDALLDAARDVFDGAGYHATSMEAIAQQADSTKPTLYAHFGSKEQLYRAALEREAAQLRGWLFEAYESVAGLTMEEQVRADMLAFFRYATTHPTGFGLLFGDTGSGPAAEVRDGLVHAITDQIAVRIRAYYIQRSLPPPAQSAELLASMLVGIAIHGGRQALLLSLPPADVGVFATALAHAGLQHLAPAHMEAIDDLG
;
A
#
# COMPACT_ATOMS: atom_id res chain seq x y z
N MET A 1 -73.52 -33.15 9.56
CA MET A 1 -72.07 -33.06 9.82
C MET A 1 -71.41 -32.51 8.56
N ALA A 2 -71.29 -31.20 8.38
CA ALA A 2 -70.28 -30.30 8.95
C ALA A 2 -68.88 -30.46 8.32
N GLY A 3 -68.53 -29.50 7.43
CA GLY A 3 -67.20 -28.89 7.42
C GLY A 3 -66.24 -29.29 6.31
N VAL A 4 -66.34 -28.62 5.15
CA VAL A 4 -65.19 -28.37 4.26
C VAL A 4 -64.13 -27.62 5.06
N ARG A 5 -62.89 -28.13 5.12
CA ARG A 5 -61.75 -27.41 5.72
C ARG A 5 -60.75 -26.98 4.66
N HIS A 6 -60.54 -25.68 4.67
CA HIS A 6 -59.55 -24.92 3.94
C HIS A 6 -58.10 -25.33 4.25
N ALA A 7 -57.28 -25.11 3.23
CA ALA A 7 -55.82 -25.08 3.13
C ALA A 7 -54.99 -24.84 4.39
N SER A 8 -53.80 -25.44 4.42
CA SER A 8 -52.59 -24.69 4.73
C SER A 8 -51.43 -25.14 3.83
N VAL A 9 -51.04 -24.23 2.94
CA VAL A 9 -49.81 -24.29 2.16
C VAL A 9 -48.64 -24.22 3.14
N GLY A 10 -47.88 -25.30 3.23
CA GLY A 10 -46.64 -25.37 4.00
C GLY A 10 -45.61 -24.41 3.43
N LYS A 11 -45.49 -23.25 4.09
CA LYS A 11 -44.37 -22.32 4.18
C LYS A 11 -43.13 -22.72 3.35
N SER A 12 -42.95 -22.05 2.21
CA SER A 12 -41.69 -22.10 1.44
C SER A 12 -40.49 -21.82 2.34
N PRO A 13 -39.37 -22.56 2.20
CA PRO A 13 -38.17 -22.29 2.97
C PRO A 13 -37.68 -20.86 2.66
N ARG A 14 -37.38 -20.10 3.71
CA ARG A 14 -36.71 -18.80 3.60
C ARG A 14 -35.48 -18.98 2.70
N ARG A 15 -35.45 -18.27 1.57
CA ARG A 15 -34.26 -18.11 0.73
C ARG A 15 -33.06 -17.85 1.65
N SER A 16 -32.07 -18.73 1.57
CA SER A 16 -30.82 -18.64 2.30
C SER A 16 -30.18 -17.28 2.06
N ASN A 17 -29.62 -16.69 3.11
CA ASN A 17 -28.77 -15.50 3.11
C ASN A 17 -27.41 -15.73 2.40
N GLY A 18 -27.38 -16.58 1.39
CA GLY A 18 -26.16 -16.98 0.67
C GLY A 18 -25.94 -16.10 -0.55
N ASN A 19 -24.72 -15.59 -0.67
CA ASN A 19 -24.13 -14.92 -1.83
C ASN A 19 -24.26 -13.39 -1.95
N ARG A 20 -24.37 -12.65 -0.82
CA ARG A 20 -23.93 -11.24 -0.87
C ARG A 20 -22.39 -11.22 -0.82
N PRO A 21 -21.70 -10.59 -1.78
CA PRO A 21 -20.25 -10.44 -1.72
C PRO A 21 -19.84 -9.75 -0.41
N SER A 22 -18.75 -10.20 0.20
CA SER A 22 -18.16 -9.50 1.34
C SER A 22 -17.57 -8.16 0.91
N ASP A 23 -17.36 -7.24 1.85
CA ASP A 23 -16.68 -5.98 1.59
C ASP A 23 -15.30 -6.22 0.94
N ASP A 24 -14.57 -7.24 1.39
CA ASP A 24 -13.29 -7.62 0.81
C ASP A 24 -13.39 -8.01 -0.67
N ALA A 25 -14.39 -8.80 -1.05
CA ALA A 25 -14.60 -9.20 -2.43
C ALA A 25 -14.98 -8.00 -3.33
N LEU A 26 -15.79 -7.07 -2.79
CA LEU A 26 -16.14 -5.83 -3.49
C LEU A 26 -14.91 -4.92 -3.64
N LEU A 27 -14.05 -4.84 -2.63
CA LEU A 27 -12.82 -4.07 -2.65
C LEU A 27 -11.76 -4.68 -3.58
N ASP A 28 -11.67 -6.00 -3.69
CA ASP A 28 -10.80 -6.67 -4.67
C ASP A 28 -11.21 -6.33 -6.09
N ALA A 29 -12.49 -6.49 -6.41
CA ALA A 29 -13.02 -6.12 -7.72
C ALA A 29 -12.83 -4.62 -8.02
N ALA A 30 -13.03 -3.76 -7.02
CA ALA A 30 -12.79 -2.33 -7.16
C ALA A 30 -11.32 -2.02 -7.46
N ARG A 31 -10.38 -2.59 -6.68
CA ARG A 31 -8.93 -2.44 -6.87
C ARG A 31 -8.53 -2.80 -8.30
N ASP A 32 -8.97 -3.96 -8.79
CA ASP A 32 -8.59 -4.45 -10.12
C ASP A 32 -9.09 -3.53 -11.24
N VAL A 33 -10.33 -3.05 -11.14
CA VAL A 33 -10.89 -2.13 -12.15
C VAL A 33 -10.23 -0.74 -12.07
N PHE A 34 -10.00 -0.23 -10.86
CA PHE A 34 -9.35 1.07 -10.66
C PHE A 34 -7.90 1.09 -11.12
N ASP A 35 -7.13 0.04 -10.85
CA ASP A 35 -5.75 -0.07 -11.31
C ASP A 35 -5.67 -0.09 -12.85
N GLY A 36 -6.54 -0.86 -13.50
CA GLY A 36 -6.54 -1.00 -14.96
C GLY A 36 -7.02 0.24 -15.73
N ALA A 37 -8.06 0.93 -15.26
CA ALA A 37 -8.69 2.05 -15.97
C ALA A 37 -8.41 3.43 -15.36
N GLY A 38 -7.82 3.49 -14.16
CA GLY A 38 -7.72 4.69 -13.34
C GLY A 38 -9.05 5.12 -12.73
N TYR A 39 -9.00 6.05 -11.78
CA TYR A 39 -10.20 6.52 -11.08
C TYR A 39 -11.24 7.08 -12.04
N HIS A 40 -10.87 8.03 -12.91
CA HIS A 40 -11.86 8.78 -13.70
C HIS A 40 -12.64 7.92 -14.70
N ALA A 41 -11.97 6.99 -15.41
CA ALA A 41 -12.63 6.15 -16.42
C ALA A 41 -13.38 4.94 -15.82
N THR A 42 -13.15 4.61 -14.55
CA THR A 42 -13.87 3.53 -13.86
C THR A 42 -15.33 3.89 -13.62
N SER A 43 -16.25 2.93 -13.69
CA SER A 43 -17.65 3.12 -13.32
C SER A 43 -18.10 2.13 -12.24
N MET A 44 -19.11 2.51 -11.45
CA MET A 44 -19.74 1.60 -10.49
C MET A 44 -20.38 0.38 -11.17
N GLU A 45 -20.72 0.46 -12.47
CA GLU A 45 -21.23 -0.69 -13.23
C GLU A 45 -20.13 -1.71 -13.45
N ALA A 46 -18.97 -1.24 -13.93
CA ALA A 46 -17.83 -2.09 -14.23
C ALA A 46 -17.36 -2.83 -12.97
N ILE A 47 -17.32 -2.14 -11.83
CA ILE A 47 -16.97 -2.77 -10.55
C ILE A 47 -18.04 -3.80 -10.13
N ALA A 48 -19.33 -3.48 -10.25
CA ALA A 48 -20.39 -4.42 -9.90
C ALA A 48 -20.33 -5.69 -10.75
N GLN A 49 -20.07 -5.54 -12.05
CA GLN A 49 -19.90 -6.65 -12.97
C GLN A 49 -18.67 -7.50 -12.61
N GLN A 50 -17.53 -6.86 -12.31
CA GLN A 50 -16.32 -7.55 -11.87
C GLN A 50 -16.54 -8.33 -10.56
N ALA A 51 -17.35 -7.78 -9.65
CA ALA A 51 -17.61 -8.36 -8.33
C ALA A 51 -18.74 -9.42 -8.29
N ASP A 52 -19.32 -9.79 -9.45
CA ASP A 52 -20.56 -10.58 -9.55
C ASP A 52 -21.67 -10.04 -8.61
N SER A 53 -21.84 -8.72 -8.64
CA SER A 53 -22.70 -7.96 -7.74
C SER A 53 -23.59 -6.98 -8.51
N THR A 54 -24.26 -6.09 -7.80
CA THR A 54 -25.10 -5.06 -8.41
C THR A 54 -24.66 -3.67 -7.95
N LYS A 55 -24.87 -2.65 -8.80
CA LYS A 55 -24.68 -1.25 -8.43
C LYS A 55 -25.35 -0.88 -7.10
N PRO A 56 -26.64 -1.22 -6.86
CA PRO A 56 -27.28 -0.97 -5.56
C PRO A 56 -26.55 -1.60 -4.37
N THR A 57 -25.98 -2.81 -4.54
CA THR A 57 -25.16 -3.44 -3.49
C THR A 57 -23.92 -2.59 -3.19
N LEU A 58 -23.15 -2.18 -4.20
CA LEU A 58 -21.97 -1.34 -3.97
C LEU A 58 -22.32 -0.02 -3.29
N TYR A 59 -23.38 0.65 -3.73
CA TYR A 59 -23.85 1.88 -3.10
C TYR A 59 -24.32 1.67 -1.66
N ALA A 60 -24.94 0.53 -1.35
CA ALA A 60 -25.36 0.21 0.02
C ALA A 60 -24.19 -0.02 0.98
N HIS A 61 -23.07 -0.58 0.48
CA HIS A 61 -21.88 -0.86 1.30
C HIS A 61 -20.97 0.37 1.43
N PHE A 62 -20.73 1.10 0.33
CA PHE A 62 -19.69 2.13 0.27
C PHE A 62 -20.22 3.53 -0.01
N GLY A 63 -21.51 3.72 -0.29
CA GLY A 63 -22.13 5.04 -0.47
C GLY A 63 -21.81 5.76 -1.77
N SER A 64 -20.55 5.81 -2.21
CA SER A 64 -20.13 6.44 -3.46
C SER A 64 -18.90 5.78 -4.09
N LYS A 65 -18.64 6.09 -5.37
CA LYS A 65 -17.41 5.67 -6.06
C LYS A 65 -16.14 6.20 -5.38
N GLU A 66 -16.20 7.43 -4.86
CA GLU A 66 -15.09 8.06 -4.15
C GLU A 66 -14.83 7.36 -2.81
N GLN A 67 -15.88 7.06 -2.05
CA GLN A 67 -15.76 6.33 -0.77
C GLN A 67 -15.27 4.90 -1.00
N LEU A 68 -15.72 4.22 -2.05
CA LEU A 68 -15.19 2.92 -2.46
C LEU A 68 -13.71 2.99 -2.87
N TYR A 69 -13.31 4.01 -3.63
CA TYR A 69 -11.91 4.23 -4.02
C TYR A 69 -11.01 4.48 -2.81
N ARG A 70 -11.46 5.35 -1.88
CA ARG A 70 -10.78 5.61 -0.61
C ARG A 70 -10.64 4.33 0.20
N ALA A 71 -11.70 3.55 0.37
CA ALA A 71 -11.67 2.30 1.12
C ALA A 71 -10.69 1.29 0.51
N ALA A 72 -10.63 1.20 -0.83
CA ALA A 72 -9.65 0.37 -1.52
C ALA A 72 -8.23 0.84 -1.23
N LEU A 73 -7.94 2.14 -1.35
CA LEU A 73 -6.62 2.71 -1.02
C LEU A 73 -6.23 2.47 0.44
N GLU A 74 -7.14 2.68 1.39
CA GLU A 74 -6.89 2.48 2.81
C GLU A 74 -6.56 1.02 3.11
N ARG A 75 -7.26 0.08 2.46
CA ARG A 75 -6.99 -1.36 2.58
C ARG A 75 -5.62 -1.73 2.00
N GLU A 76 -5.30 -1.31 0.78
CA GLU A 76 -3.99 -1.60 0.17
C GLU A 76 -2.85 -0.96 0.99
N ALA A 77 -3.05 0.25 1.51
CA ALA A 77 -2.09 0.92 2.37
C ALA A 77 -1.87 0.16 3.69
N ALA A 78 -2.94 -0.38 4.28
CA ALA A 78 -2.84 -1.24 5.47
C ALA A 78 -2.12 -2.55 5.16
N GLN A 79 -2.38 -3.17 4.01
CA GLN A 79 -1.71 -4.39 3.57
C GLN A 79 -0.20 -4.17 3.38
N LEU A 80 0.20 -3.08 2.70
CA LEU A 80 1.61 -2.75 2.54
C LEU A 80 2.29 -2.48 3.89
N ARG A 81 1.64 -1.71 4.78
CA ARG A 81 2.19 -1.45 6.12
C ARG A 81 2.41 -2.74 6.90
N GLY A 82 1.43 -3.64 6.92
CA GLY A 82 1.56 -4.94 7.57
C GLY A 82 2.71 -5.76 6.98
N TRP A 83 2.80 -5.82 5.65
CA TRP A 83 3.87 -6.53 4.95
C TRP A 83 5.27 -6.01 5.29
N LEU A 84 5.47 -4.69 5.28
CA LEU A 84 6.76 -4.09 5.62
C LEU A 84 7.08 -4.25 7.11
N PHE A 85 6.07 -4.15 7.97
CA PHE A 85 6.24 -4.36 9.41
C PHE A 85 6.70 -5.79 9.74
N GLU A 86 6.09 -6.81 9.13
CA GLU A 86 6.50 -8.20 9.30
C GLU A 86 7.94 -8.44 8.83
N ALA A 87 8.33 -7.83 7.70
CA ALA A 87 9.70 -7.91 7.20
C ALA A 87 10.69 -7.29 8.19
N TYR A 88 10.39 -6.11 8.71
CA TYR A 88 11.22 -5.42 9.69
C TYR A 88 11.39 -6.23 10.99
N GLU A 89 10.29 -6.75 11.56
CA GLU A 89 10.32 -7.54 12.79
C GLU A 89 11.17 -8.81 12.62
N SER A 90 11.18 -9.42 11.43
CA SER A 90 11.97 -10.63 11.16
C SER A 90 13.49 -10.44 11.24
N VAL A 91 13.95 -9.18 11.16
CA VAL A 91 15.37 -8.80 11.23
C VAL A 91 15.65 -7.80 12.34
N ALA A 92 14.70 -7.62 13.27
CA ALA A 92 14.88 -6.74 14.42
C ALA A 92 16.10 -7.18 15.24
N GLY A 93 17.03 -6.25 15.49
CA GLY A 93 18.26 -6.51 16.21
C GLY A 93 19.45 -6.95 15.36
N LEU A 94 19.26 -7.18 14.06
CA LEU A 94 20.37 -7.33 13.10
C LEU A 94 21.02 -5.98 12.80
N THR A 95 22.12 -6.00 12.04
CA THR A 95 22.80 -4.76 11.66
C THR A 95 21.90 -3.86 10.81
N MET A 96 22.15 -2.54 10.81
CA MET A 96 21.38 -1.59 10.00
C MET A 96 21.37 -1.96 8.51
N GLU A 97 22.48 -2.48 7.99
CA GLU A 97 22.59 -2.94 6.61
C GLU A 97 21.66 -4.13 6.32
N GLU A 98 21.61 -5.12 7.21
CA GLU A 98 20.71 -6.28 7.08
C GLU A 98 19.24 -5.86 7.17
N GLN A 99 18.92 -4.92 8.05
CA GLN A 99 17.57 -4.37 8.14
C GLN A 99 17.16 -3.63 6.86
N VAL A 100 18.00 -2.71 6.36
CA VAL A 100 17.74 -1.99 5.10
C VAL A 100 17.59 -2.95 3.92
N ARG A 101 18.42 -4.00 3.87
CA ARG A 101 18.34 -5.05 2.86
C ARG A 101 16.99 -5.77 2.89
N ALA A 102 16.55 -6.17 4.08
CA ALA A 102 15.28 -6.87 4.26
C ALA A 102 14.08 -5.98 3.87
N ASP A 103 14.09 -4.72 4.30
CA ASP A 103 13.04 -3.74 3.97
C ASP A 103 12.92 -3.52 2.46
N MET A 104 14.06 -3.30 1.78
CA MET A 104 14.09 -3.13 0.33
C MET A 104 13.59 -4.39 -0.39
N LEU A 105 14.11 -5.56 -0.02
CA LEU A 105 13.66 -6.82 -0.61
C LEU A 105 12.16 -7.05 -0.40
N ALA A 106 11.66 -6.77 0.80
CA ALA A 106 10.24 -6.88 1.10
C ALA A 106 9.40 -5.93 0.24
N PHE A 107 9.82 -4.68 0.09
CA PHE A 107 9.14 -3.69 -0.75
C PHE A 107 9.08 -4.13 -2.22
N PHE A 108 10.20 -4.54 -2.82
CA PHE A 108 10.22 -5.00 -4.22
C PHE A 108 9.46 -6.31 -4.42
N ARG A 109 9.50 -7.21 -3.45
CA ARG A 109 8.64 -8.40 -3.45
C ARG A 109 7.16 -8.01 -3.41
N TYR A 110 6.77 -7.07 -2.55
CA TYR A 110 5.39 -6.60 -2.51
C TYR A 110 4.95 -6.05 -3.86
N ALA A 111 5.77 -5.17 -4.46
CA ALA A 111 5.47 -4.55 -5.75
C ALA A 111 5.17 -5.60 -6.83
N THR A 112 5.94 -6.68 -6.86
CA THR A 112 5.84 -7.72 -7.90
C THR A 112 4.83 -8.82 -7.59
N THR A 113 4.55 -9.13 -6.32
CA THR A 113 3.52 -10.12 -5.95
C THR A 113 2.13 -9.52 -5.82
N HIS A 114 2.03 -8.20 -5.61
CA HIS A 114 0.77 -7.46 -5.51
C HIS A 114 0.75 -6.27 -6.50
N PRO A 115 0.95 -6.50 -7.81
CA PRO A 115 1.12 -5.43 -8.79
C PRO A 115 -0.07 -4.48 -8.86
N THR A 116 -1.29 -5.00 -8.71
CA THR A 116 -2.52 -4.20 -8.74
C THR A 116 -2.67 -3.30 -7.51
N GLY A 117 -2.37 -3.83 -6.31
CA GLY A 117 -2.37 -3.02 -5.09
C GLY A 117 -1.25 -1.97 -5.11
N PHE A 118 -0.08 -2.35 -5.62
CA PHE A 118 1.03 -1.45 -5.83
C PHE A 118 0.69 -0.34 -6.85
N GLY A 119 0.04 -0.67 -7.96
CA GLY A 119 -0.40 0.29 -8.97
C GLY A 119 -1.50 1.23 -8.47
N LEU A 120 -2.40 0.75 -7.62
CA LEU A 120 -3.39 1.62 -6.98
C LEU A 120 -2.74 2.65 -6.01
N LEU A 121 -1.74 2.22 -5.24
CA LEU A 121 -1.03 3.07 -4.28
C LEU A 121 -0.01 4.00 -4.94
N PHE A 122 0.69 3.51 -5.96
CA PHE A 122 1.87 4.14 -6.53
C PHE A 122 1.88 4.14 -8.05
N GLY A 123 0.77 3.98 -8.76
CA GLY A 123 0.72 4.09 -10.22
C GLY A 123 0.59 5.53 -10.71
N ASP A 124 0.84 5.73 -12.01
CA ASP A 124 0.59 7.02 -12.69
C ASP A 124 -0.90 7.25 -13.00
N THR A 125 -1.72 6.22 -12.86
CA THR A 125 -3.19 6.28 -12.88
C THR A 125 -3.77 7.02 -11.66
N GLY A 126 -2.93 7.39 -10.69
CA GLY A 126 -3.25 7.92 -9.36
C GLY A 126 -3.69 9.39 -9.28
N SER A 127 -3.98 10.08 -10.38
CA SER A 127 -4.73 11.34 -10.30
C SER A 127 -6.20 11.00 -9.99
N GLY A 128 -6.54 10.98 -8.71
CA GLY A 128 -7.86 10.66 -8.21
C GLY A 128 -8.05 11.16 -6.78
N PRO A 129 -9.29 11.15 -6.25
CA PRO A 129 -9.58 11.59 -4.89
C PRO A 129 -8.84 10.73 -3.86
N ALA A 130 -8.83 11.14 -2.60
CA ALA A 130 -8.13 10.44 -1.51
C ALA A 130 -6.59 10.40 -1.69
N ALA A 131 -5.99 11.46 -2.25
CA ALA A 131 -4.53 11.60 -2.33
C ALA A 131 -3.88 11.59 -0.94
N GLU A 132 -4.59 12.11 0.08
CA GLU A 132 -4.16 12.11 1.47
C GLU A 132 -3.88 10.72 2.05
N VAL A 133 -4.49 9.65 1.50
CA VAL A 133 -4.21 8.26 1.94
C VAL A 133 -2.83 7.82 1.44
N ARG A 134 -2.50 8.13 0.18
CA ARG A 134 -1.18 7.85 -0.40
C ARG A 134 -0.11 8.70 0.26
N ASP A 135 -0.38 10.00 0.41
CA ASP A 135 0.53 10.93 1.05
C ASP A 135 0.77 10.55 2.51
N GLY A 136 -0.28 10.18 3.25
CA GLY A 136 -0.17 9.70 4.62
C GLY A 136 0.63 8.40 4.75
N LEU A 137 0.48 7.47 3.81
CA LEU A 137 1.28 6.24 3.76
C LEU A 137 2.77 6.56 3.52
N VAL A 138 3.07 7.39 2.52
CA VAL A 138 4.44 7.78 2.18
C VAL A 138 5.08 8.54 3.35
N HIS A 139 4.35 9.48 3.94
CA HIS A 139 4.83 10.27 5.07
C HIS A 139 5.13 9.39 6.29
N ALA A 140 4.24 8.45 6.64
CA ALA A 140 4.46 7.53 7.75
C ALA A 140 5.72 6.66 7.56
N ILE A 141 5.96 6.17 6.34
CA ILE A 141 7.16 5.40 6.01
C ILE A 141 8.42 6.28 6.10
N THR A 142 8.36 7.48 5.54
CA THR A 142 9.45 8.47 5.59
C THR A 142 9.82 8.81 7.04
N ASP A 143 8.85 9.09 7.90
CA ASP A 143 9.08 9.43 9.31
C ASP A 143 9.77 8.27 10.05
N GLN A 144 9.31 7.04 9.81
CA GLN A 144 9.92 5.85 10.43
C GLN A 144 11.37 5.65 9.99
N ILE A 145 11.68 5.91 8.71
CA ILE A 145 13.05 5.84 8.19
C ILE A 145 13.91 6.97 8.80
N ALA A 146 13.39 8.19 8.90
CA ALA A 146 14.10 9.32 9.51
C ALA A 146 14.44 9.06 10.98
N VAL A 147 13.52 8.46 11.75
CA VAL A 147 13.78 8.02 13.13
C VAL A 147 14.93 7.00 13.19
N ARG A 148 14.97 6.04 12.27
CA ARG A 148 16.04 5.03 12.20
C ARG A 148 17.39 5.64 11.81
N ILE A 149 17.41 6.59 10.89
CA ILE A 149 18.62 7.35 10.52
C ILE A 149 19.17 8.07 11.77
N ARG A 150 18.33 8.76 12.53
CA ARG A 150 18.76 9.42 13.78
C ARG A 150 19.30 8.45 14.81
N ALA A 151 18.60 7.33 15.04
CA ALA A 151 19.06 6.28 15.94
C ALA A 151 20.43 5.71 15.54
N TYR A 152 20.67 5.53 14.24
CA TYR A 152 21.95 5.08 13.70
C TYR A 152 23.09 6.06 14.01
N TYR A 153 22.86 7.37 13.91
CA TYR A 153 23.85 8.39 14.26
C TYR A 153 24.15 8.39 15.76
N ILE A 154 23.12 8.32 16.60
CA ILE A 154 23.27 8.26 18.06
C ILE A 154 24.09 7.03 18.47
N GLN A 155 23.82 5.86 17.89
CA GLN A 155 24.56 4.62 18.19
C GLN A 155 26.06 4.74 17.86
N ARG A 156 26.42 5.56 16.87
CA ARG A 156 27.80 5.84 16.46
C ARG A 156 28.44 7.01 17.21
N SER A 157 27.77 7.58 18.20
CA SER A 157 28.20 8.80 18.90
C SER A 157 28.42 9.98 17.95
N LEU A 158 27.61 10.07 16.89
CA LEU A 158 27.58 11.20 15.95
C LEU A 158 26.42 12.15 16.32
N PRO A 159 26.53 13.46 16.01
CA PRO A 159 25.41 14.39 16.15
C PRO A 159 24.21 13.91 15.33
N PRO A 160 23.00 13.75 15.91
CA PRO A 160 21.85 13.29 15.17
C PRO A 160 21.39 14.37 14.18
N PRO A 161 21.07 14.00 12.93
CA PRO A 161 20.59 14.95 11.94
C PRO A 161 19.22 15.54 12.29
N ALA A 162 19.04 16.81 11.93
CA ALA A 162 17.76 17.50 12.00
C ALA A 162 16.97 17.22 10.71
N GLN A 163 16.54 18.25 9.99
CA GLN A 163 15.72 18.18 8.78
C GLN A 163 16.36 17.41 7.61
N SER A 164 17.68 17.26 7.60
CA SER A 164 18.39 16.42 6.64
C SER A 164 18.01 14.93 6.74
N ALA A 165 17.55 14.46 7.91
CA ALA A 165 17.06 13.10 8.09
C ALA A 165 15.77 12.85 7.30
N GLU A 166 14.79 13.75 7.39
CA GLU A 166 13.55 13.69 6.62
C GLU A 166 13.81 13.78 5.12
N LEU A 167 14.73 14.66 4.71
CA LEU A 167 15.09 14.81 3.30
C LEU A 167 15.71 13.52 2.75
N LEU A 168 16.67 12.95 3.46
CA LEU A 168 17.31 11.69 3.06
C LEU A 168 16.31 10.54 3.03
N ALA A 169 15.45 10.42 4.05
CA ALA A 169 14.38 9.42 4.09
C ALA A 169 13.44 9.57 2.89
N SER A 170 13.01 10.79 2.58
CA SER A 170 12.14 11.09 1.44
C SER A 170 12.76 10.70 0.11
N MET A 171 14.07 10.97 -0.08
CA MET A 171 14.80 10.56 -1.28
C MET A 171 14.87 9.03 -1.41
N LEU A 172 15.16 8.31 -0.31
CA LEU A 172 15.21 6.85 -0.30
C LEU A 172 13.84 6.24 -0.64
N VAL A 173 12.76 6.76 -0.06
CA VAL A 173 11.39 6.33 -0.37
C VAL A 173 11.03 6.61 -1.83
N GLY A 174 11.38 7.79 -2.35
CA GLY A 174 11.17 8.13 -3.76
C GLY A 174 11.90 7.19 -4.72
N ILE A 175 13.17 6.87 -4.43
CA ILE A 175 13.96 5.89 -5.21
C ILE A 175 13.30 4.51 -5.16
N ALA A 176 12.88 4.04 -3.99
CA ALA A 176 12.22 2.75 -3.86
C ALA A 176 10.93 2.68 -4.68
N ILE A 177 10.04 3.68 -4.53
CA ILE A 177 8.78 3.75 -5.29
C ILE A 177 9.04 3.79 -6.80
N HIS A 178 9.92 4.66 -7.26
CA HIS A 178 10.25 4.77 -8.68
C HIS A 178 10.89 3.48 -9.22
N GLY A 179 11.83 2.91 -8.47
CA GLY A 179 12.44 1.63 -8.79
C GLY A 179 11.42 0.50 -8.86
N GLY A 180 10.44 0.45 -7.95
CA GLY A 180 9.40 -0.57 -7.92
C GLY A 180 8.51 -0.51 -9.16
N ARG A 181 8.14 0.69 -9.59
CA ARG A 181 7.43 0.92 -10.86
C ARG A 181 8.25 0.42 -12.06
N GLN A 182 9.53 0.79 -12.13
CA GLN A 182 10.42 0.36 -13.21
C GLN A 182 10.63 -1.16 -13.22
N ALA A 183 10.77 -1.79 -12.05
CA ALA A 183 10.91 -3.23 -11.92
C ALA A 183 9.68 -3.97 -12.47
N LEU A 184 8.47 -3.46 -12.22
CA LEU A 184 7.24 -4.00 -12.80
C LEU A 184 7.21 -3.84 -14.32
N LEU A 185 7.50 -2.65 -14.83
CA LEU A 185 7.51 -2.36 -16.27
C LEU A 185 8.51 -3.24 -17.03
N LEU A 186 9.67 -3.50 -16.43
CA LEU A 186 10.74 -4.30 -17.01
C LEU A 186 10.67 -5.79 -16.63
N SER A 187 9.68 -6.20 -15.83
CA SER A 187 9.54 -7.57 -15.31
C SER A 187 10.80 -8.11 -14.64
N LEU A 188 11.49 -7.27 -13.86
CA LEU A 188 12.75 -7.62 -13.21
C LEU A 188 12.52 -8.50 -11.97
N PRO A 189 13.46 -9.43 -11.65
CA PRO A 189 13.36 -10.25 -10.45
C PRO A 189 13.48 -9.39 -9.18
N PRO A 190 12.58 -9.57 -8.18
CA PRO A 190 12.54 -8.71 -6.98
C PRO A 190 13.82 -8.80 -6.13
N ALA A 191 14.44 -9.98 -6.11
CA ALA A 191 15.67 -10.20 -5.38
C ALA A 191 16.82 -9.34 -5.94
N ASP A 192 16.97 -9.32 -7.25
CA ASP A 192 18.05 -8.58 -7.91
C ASP A 192 17.86 -7.07 -7.77
N VAL A 193 16.62 -6.57 -7.94
CA VAL A 193 16.31 -5.15 -7.74
C VAL A 193 16.47 -4.74 -6.28
N GLY A 194 16.05 -5.59 -5.34
CA GLY A 194 16.23 -5.35 -3.90
C GLY A 194 17.70 -5.27 -3.50
N VAL A 195 18.55 -6.17 -4.02
CA VAL A 195 20.01 -6.11 -3.81
C VAL A 195 20.61 -4.84 -4.39
N PHE A 196 20.25 -4.48 -5.62
CA PHE A 196 20.71 -3.26 -6.28
C PHE A 196 20.33 -2.00 -5.48
N ALA A 197 19.05 -1.87 -5.08
CA ALA A 197 18.56 -0.74 -4.31
C ALA A 197 19.21 -0.65 -2.92
N THR A 198 19.43 -1.80 -2.27
CA THR A 198 20.16 -1.88 -0.98
C THR A 198 21.58 -1.35 -1.13
N ALA A 199 22.31 -1.80 -2.16
CA ALA A 199 23.68 -1.36 -2.41
C ALA A 199 23.76 0.16 -2.64
N LEU A 200 22.80 0.72 -3.38
CA LEU A 200 22.70 2.17 -3.61
C LEU A 200 22.43 2.93 -2.30
N ALA A 201 21.44 2.51 -1.51
CA ALA A 201 21.10 3.14 -0.24
C ALA A 201 22.27 3.07 0.75
N HIS A 202 22.93 1.92 0.84
CA HIS A 202 24.08 1.69 1.71
C HIS A 202 25.29 2.54 1.31
N ALA A 203 25.65 2.56 0.02
CA ALA A 203 26.73 3.39 -0.48
C ALA A 203 26.47 4.89 -0.24
N GLY A 204 25.21 5.33 -0.40
CA GLY A 204 24.78 6.68 -0.05
C GLY A 204 25.02 7.00 1.43
N LEU A 205 24.52 6.15 2.34
CA LEU A 205 24.67 6.36 3.79
C LEU A 205 26.13 6.33 4.27
N GLN A 206 26.98 5.48 3.69
CA GLN A 206 28.38 5.36 4.12
C GLN A 206 29.27 6.51 3.62
N HIS A 207 28.98 7.08 2.45
CA HIS A 207 29.85 8.05 1.80
C HIS A 207 29.29 9.48 1.77
N LEU A 208 28.07 9.70 2.26
CA LEU A 208 27.53 11.04 2.42
C LEU A 208 28.35 11.79 3.49
N ALA A 209 29.16 12.75 3.04
CA ALA A 209 29.97 13.56 3.94
C ALA A 209 29.07 14.29 4.96
N PRO A 210 29.38 14.25 6.27
CA PRO A 210 28.58 14.91 7.30
C PRO A 210 28.28 16.39 7.00
N ALA A 211 29.24 17.10 6.40
CA ALA A 211 29.11 18.49 5.99
C ALA A 211 27.92 18.76 5.05
N HIS A 212 27.51 17.80 4.21
CA HIS A 212 26.34 17.98 3.35
C HIS A 212 25.03 17.94 4.13
N MET A 213 24.98 17.14 5.20
CA MET A 213 23.81 17.07 6.06
C MET A 213 23.74 18.29 6.99
N GLU A 214 24.88 18.68 7.56
CA GLU A 214 25.02 19.91 8.35
C GLU A 214 24.59 21.14 7.54
N ALA A 215 25.03 21.26 6.29
CA ALA A 215 24.63 22.37 5.43
C ALA A 215 23.12 22.46 5.18
N ILE A 216 22.39 21.34 5.23
CA ILE A 216 20.93 21.32 5.13
C ILE A 216 20.30 21.63 6.48
N ASP A 217 20.86 21.10 7.57
CA ASP A 217 20.38 21.35 8.92
C ASP A 217 20.54 22.83 9.32
N ASP A 218 21.60 23.51 8.88
CA ASP A 218 21.87 24.93 9.11
C ASP A 218 20.88 25.89 8.39
N LEU A 219 20.07 25.39 7.46
CA LEU A 219 19.05 26.20 6.76
C LEU A 219 17.76 26.38 7.57
N GLY A 220 17.54 25.58 8.61
CA GLY A 220 16.32 25.58 9.44
C GLY A 220 16.52 26.28 10.78
#